data_AF-A0A973PRE1-F1
#
_entry.id   AF-A0A973PRE1-F1
#
_cell.length_a   1.000
_cell.length_b   1.000
_cell.length_c   1.000
_cell.angle_alpha   90.00
_cell.angle_beta   90.00
_cell.angle_gamma   90.00
#
_symmetry.space_group_name_H-M   'P 1'
#
loop_
_entity.id
_entity.type
_entity.pdbx_description
1 polymer ?
#
loop_
_entity_poly.entity_id
_entity_poly.type
_entity_poly.pdbx_seq_one_letter_code
_entity_poly.pdbx_strand_id
1 'polypeptide(L)' 'SAFLEGGPTLAGAFLAAGLVDRVVGYVAPALLGSGAAAVGDMGLTTITDRYRMTFEEISLIGPDVLLVARPARREQ' A
#
# COMPACT_ATOMS: atom_id res chain seq x y z
N SER A 1 11.88 11.37 9.51
CA SER A 1 10.94 10.27 9.22
C SER A 1 9.56 10.67 9.73
N ALA A 2 8.50 10.23 9.07
CA ALA A 2 7.12 10.43 9.51
C ALA A 2 6.36 9.12 9.27
N PHE A 3 5.33 8.85 10.08
CA PHE A 3 4.42 7.73 9.88
C PHE A 3 3.08 8.27 9.42
N LEU A 4 2.56 7.70 8.33
CA LEU A 4 1.32 8.12 7.69
C LEU A 4 0.23 7.11 8.02
N GLU A 5 -0.69 7.49 8.90
CA GLU A 5 -1.89 6.72 9.21
C GLU A 5 -3.11 7.54 8.84
N GLY A 6 -4.03 6.93 8.09
CA GLY A 6 -5.26 7.58 7.67
C GLY A 6 -6.05 6.72 6.70
N GLY A 7 -7.13 7.30 6.19
CA GLY A 7 -8.01 6.62 5.23
C GLY A 7 -7.44 6.55 3.81
N PRO A 8 -8.20 5.91 2.90
CA PRO A 8 -7.80 5.70 1.50
C PRO A 8 -7.41 7.00 0.78
N THR A 9 -8.12 8.11 1.02
CA THR A 9 -7.82 9.40 0.37
C THR A 9 -6.40 9.87 0.66
N LEU A 10 -5.95 9.80 1.92
CA LEU A 10 -4.62 10.24 2.31
C LEU A 10 -3.54 9.30 1.77
N ALA A 11 -3.77 7.99 1.90
CA ALA A 11 -2.84 6.97 1.41
C ALA A 11 -2.66 7.06 -0.12
N GLY A 12 -3.75 7.22 -0.87
CA GLY A 12 -3.74 7.36 -2.32
C GLY A 12 -2.97 8.60 -2.77
N ALA A 13 -3.22 9.76 -2.14
CA ALA A 13 -2.54 11.02 -2.47
C ALA A 13 -1.02 10.95 -2.30
N PHE A 14 -0.53 10.35 -1.20
CA PHE A 14 0.91 10.22 -0.95
C PHE A 14 1.59 9.22 -1.90
N LEU A 15 0.92 8.11 -2.22
CA LEU A 15 1.41 7.16 -3.21
C LEU A 15 1.48 7.79 -4.61
N ALA A 16 0.42 8.49 -5.02
CA ALA A 16 0.36 9.22 -6.28
C ALA A 16 1.47 10.29 -6.38
N ALA A 17 1.75 10.99 -5.29
CA ALA A 17 2.83 11.99 -5.21
C ALA A 17 4.24 11.38 -5.15
N GLY A 18 4.38 10.05 -5.06
CA GLY A 18 5.70 9.39 -4.96
C GLY A 18 6.43 9.68 -3.65
N LEU A 19 5.70 10.03 -2.59
CA LEU A 19 6.27 10.44 -1.29
C LEU A 19 6.36 9.30 -0.28
N VAL A 20 5.97 8.08 -0.68
CA VAL A 20 6.00 6.89 0.19
C VAL A 20 7.26 6.10 -0.08
N ASP A 21 8.15 6.02 0.92
CA ASP A 21 9.35 5.19 0.83
C ASP A 21 9.10 3.73 1.24
N ARG A 22 8.12 3.49 2.13
CA ARG A 22 7.83 2.19 2.73
C ARG A 22 6.35 2.07 3.07
N VAL A 23 5.76 0.93 2.73
CA VAL A 23 4.39 0.54 3.08
C VAL A 23 4.44 -0.53 4.16
N VAL A 24 3.62 -0.36 5.19
CA VAL A 24 3.37 -1.35 6.25
C VAL A 24 1.88 -1.67 6.17
N GLY A 25 1.54 -2.88 5.69
CA GLY A 25 0.17 -3.31 5.48
C GLY A 25 -0.19 -4.50 6.36
N TYR A 26 -1.40 -4.47 6.93
CA TYR A 26 -1.96 -5.57 7.71
C TYR A 26 -3.15 -6.16 6.96
N VAL A 27 -3.13 -7.48 6.78
CA VAL A 27 -4.20 -8.22 6.10
C VAL A 27 -4.81 -9.21 7.09
N ALA A 28 -6.05 -8.95 7.48
CA ALA A 28 -6.82 -9.86 8.32
C ALA A 28 -7.41 -11.02 7.49
N PRO A 29 -7.59 -12.22 8.07
CA PRO A 29 -8.22 -13.36 7.40
C PRO A 29 -9.74 -13.22 7.37
N ALA A 30 -10.25 -12.13 6.79
CA ALA A 30 -11.67 -11.79 6.74
C ALA A 30 -12.08 -11.27 5.36
N LEU A 31 -13.33 -11.52 4.96
CA LEU A 31 -13.93 -11.06 3.71
C LEU A 31 -15.04 -10.04 4.02
N LEU A 32 -14.88 -8.81 3.54
CA LEU A 32 -15.78 -7.68 3.86
C LEU A 32 -16.68 -7.25 2.70
N GLY A 33 -16.64 -7.94 1.56
CA GLY A 33 -17.34 -7.52 0.35
C GLY A 33 -16.78 -6.21 -0.23
N SER A 34 -17.63 -5.34 -0.75
CA SER A 34 -17.24 -4.08 -1.42
C SER A 34 -16.92 -2.94 -0.43
N GLY A 35 -16.39 -3.25 0.75
CA GLY A 35 -16.09 -2.26 1.79
C GLY A 35 -15.16 -1.14 1.33
N ALA A 36 -14.77 -0.27 2.27
CA ALA A 36 -13.85 0.82 1.97
C ALA A 36 -12.51 0.27 1.42
N ALA A 37 -12.02 0.88 0.34
CA ALA A 37 -10.70 0.55 -0.19
C ALA A 37 -9.61 0.91 0.83
N ALA A 38 -8.53 0.12 0.86
CA ALA A 38 -7.36 0.42 1.69
C ALA A 38 -6.55 1.62 1.16
N VAL A 39 -6.55 1.81 -0.16
CA VAL A 39 -5.87 2.90 -0.87
C VAL A 39 -6.87 3.55 -1.81
N GLY A 40 -6.93 4.88 -1.80
CA GLY A 40 -7.79 5.66 -2.67
C GLY A 40 -7.24 5.75 -4.10
N ASP A 41 -7.86 6.61 -4.91
CA ASP A 41 -7.41 6.84 -6.27
C ASP A 41 -5.96 7.36 -6.31
N MET A 42 -5.17 6.78 -7.22
CA MET A 42 -3.78 7.12 -7.47
C MET A 42 -3.54 7.65 -8.90
N GLY A 43 -4.60 7.83 -9.69
CA GLY A 43 -4.51 8.26 -11.09
C GLY A 43 -3.98 7.19 -12.04
N LEU A 44 -4.04 5.90 -11.65
CA LEU A 44 -3.61 4.78 -12.48
C LEU A 44 -4.74 4.37 -13.42
N THR A 45 -4.47 4.32 -14.71
CA THR A 45 -5.52 4.02 -15.72
C THR A 45 -5.37 2.63 -16.31
N THR A 46 -4.15 2.09 -16.33
CA THR A 46 -3.83 0.77 -16.86
C THR A 46 -2.95 -0.02 -15.92
N ILE A 47 -2.90 -1.35 -16.09
CA ILE A 47 -2.00 -2.22 -15.32
C ILE A 47 -0.51 -1.91 -15.55
N THR A 48 -0.18 -1.21 -16.64
CA THR A 48 1.18 -0.77 -16.96
C THR A 48 1.62 0.37 -16.06
N ASP A 49 0.68 1.18 -15.56
CA ASP A 49 0.95 2.31 -14.66
C ASP A 49 1.19 1.88 -13.20
N ARG A 50 1.05 0.58 -12.92
CA ARG A 50 1.07 0.02 -11.55
C ARG A 50 2.33 0.40 -10.76
N TYR A 51 2.15 0.63 -9.46
CA TYR A 51 3.26 0.71 -8.53
C TYR A 51 3.77 -0.70 -8.23
N ARG A 52 4.94 -1.04 -8.78
CA ARG A 52 5.68 -2.25 -8.39
C ARG A 52 6.22 -2.05 -6.97
N MET A 53 6.02 -3.05 -6.12
CA MET A 53 6.55 -3.10 -4.76
C MET A 53 7.47 -4.31 -4.64
N THR A 54 8.48 -4.20 -3.77
CA THR A 54 9.36 -5.30 -3.36
C THR A 54 9.15 -5.54 -1.87
N PHE A 55 8.83 -6.77 -1.48
CA PHE A 55 8.68 -7.12 -0.08
C PHE A 55 10.04 -7.16 0.63
N GLU A 56 10.06 -6.61 1.84
CA GLU A 56 11.18 -6.66 2.77
C GLU A 56 10.92 -7.67 3.88
N GLU A 57 9.66 -7.78 4.29
CA GLU A 57 9.20 -8.68 5.32
C GLU A 57 7.78 -9.13 5.02
N ILE A 58 7.53 -10.42 5.27
CA ILE A 58 6.20 -11.00 5.36
C ILE A 58 6.19 -11.86 6.62
N SER A 59 5.30 -11.56 7.55
CA SER A 59 5.22 -12.26 8.84
C SER A 59 3.78 -12.34 9.34
N LEU A 60 3.54 -13.23 10.32
CA LEU A 60 2.25 -13.32 11.01
C LEU A 60 2.27 -12.50 12.30
N ILE A 61 1.19 -11.78 12.57
CA ILE A 61 0.92 -11.15 13.86
C ILE A 61 -0.42 -11.68 14.36
N GLY A 62 -0.36 -12.70 15.23
CA GLY A 62 -1.55 -13.46 15.59
C GLY A 62 -2.19 -14.08 14.32
N PRO A 63 -3.47 -13.83 14.03
CA PRO A 63 -4.14 -14.36 12.84
C PRO A 63 -3.89 -13.54 11.55
N ASP A 64 -3.29 -12.35 11.66
CA ASP A 64 -3.14 -11.41 10.54
C ASP A 64 -1.76 -11.53 9.88
N VAL A 65 -1.67 -11.11 8.62
CA VAL A 65 -0.40 -11.01 7.87
C VAL A 65 0.10 -9.57 7.90
N LEU A 66 1.35 -9.37 8.35
CA LEU A 66 2.11 -8.15 8.14
C LEU A 66 2.86 -8.24 6.81
N LEU A 67 2.72 -7.20 6.00
CA LEU A 67 3.47 -6.96 4.77
C LEU A 67 4.28 -5.68 4.92
N VAL A 68 5.60 -5.78 4.83
CA VAL A 68 6.48 -4.61 4.69
C VAL A 68 7.04 -4.59 3.29
N ALA A 69 6.82 -3.50 2.56
CA ALA A 69 7.30 -3.37 1.20
C ALA A 69 7.84 -1.97 0.90
N ARG A 70 8.76 -1.89 -0.06
CA ARG A 70 9.23 -0.63 -0.65
C ARG A 70 8.80 -0.52 -2.10
N PRO A 71 8.49 0.68 -2.62
CA PRO A 71 8.31 0.86 -4.05
C PRO A 71 9.59 0.45 -4.79
N ALA A 72 9.42 -0.29 -5.89
CA ALA A 72 10.51 -0.53 -6.81
C ALA A 72 10.95 0.84 -7.36
N ARG A 73 12.26 1.08 -7.38
CA ARG A 73 12.83 2.28 -7.99
C ARG A 73 12.31 2.36 -9.43
N ARG A 74 11.62 3.44 -9.77
CA ARG A 74 11.34 3.74 -11.18
C ARG A 74 12.67 4.09 -11.81
N GLU A 75 13.13 3.26 -12.75
CA GLU A 75 14.11 3.73 -13.72
C GLU A 75 13.41 4.83 -14.52
N GLN A 76 13.98 6.04 -14.51
CA GLN A 76 13.45 7.18 -15.27
C GLN A 76 13.58 6.91 -16.77
#